data_AF-A0A2D6YQL0-F1
#
_entry.id   AF-A0A2D6YQL0-F1
#
_cell.length_a   1.000
_cell.length_b   1.000
_cell.length_c   1.000
_cell.angle_alpha   90.00
_cell.angle_beta   90.00
_cell.angle_gamma   90.00
#
_symmetry.space_group_name_H-M   'P 1'
#
loop_
_entity.id
_entity.type
_entity.pdbx_description
1 polymer ?
#
loop_
_entity_poly.entity_id
_entity_poly.type
_entity_poly.pdbx_seq_one_letter_code
_entity_poly.pdbx_strand_id
1 'polypeptide(L)'
;MHPLRFLPLLFAALTLAGCGSRTATFPGYSDPEVWNAMVTVAKNPEYDDWFVFENEVWTDRPEGRIEIHRFLRRDLVRVGSDPERQEERWKFEIAFLNTDPPTIGFSARQIAVPAHLWREADRYFEDMRSILGVADLEIVETVEVSEVEVIDAEPDVVELDSPPAVDLNVIDD
;
A
#
# COMPACT_ATOMS: atom_id res chain seq x y z
N MET A 1 46.80 46.19 -19.25
CA MET A 1 47.08 45.13 -18.25
C MET A 1 45.96 45.22 -17.21
N HIS A 2 44.78 44.60 -17.45
CA HIS A 2 44.33 43.29 -16.92
C HIS A 2 44.48 43.14 -15.39
N PRO A 3 43.49 42.57 -14.66
CA PRO A 3 42.09 42.98 -14.57
C PRO A 3 41.53 42.89 -13.11
N LEU A 4 40.24 43.24 -12.96
CA LEU A 4 39.39 43.12 -11.78
C LEU A 4 39.72 41.95 -10.83
N ARG A 5 39.77 42.24 -9.53
CA ARG A 5 39.62 41.27 -8.42
C ARG A 5 38.40 41.63 -7.58
N PHE A 6 37.23 41.40 -8.13
CA PHE A 6 36.02 41.12 -7.36
C PHE A 6 35.75 39.62 -7.49
N LEU A 7 35.17 39.01 -6.45
CA LEU A 7 34.78 37.59 -6.32
C LEU A 7 35.93 36.69 -5.81
N PRO A 8 35.84 36.23 -4.54
CA PRO A 8 34.89 35.18 -4.21
C PRO A 8 34.20 35.42 -2.86
N LEU A 9 32.93 35.83 -2.90
CA LEU A 9 32.05 35.77 -1.72
C LEU A 9 30.67 35.24 -2.12
N LEU A 10 30.66 34.30 -3.08
CA LEU A 10 29.45 33.72 -3.66
C LEU A 10 29.49 32.18 -3.63
N PHE A 11 30.07 31.59 -2.56
CA PHE A 11 30.19 30.14 -2.41
C PHE A 11 29.87 29.66 -0.99
N ALA A 12 28.92 30.31 -0.32
CA ALA A 12 28.53 29.97 1.06
C ALA A 12 27.02 30.00 1.30
N ALA A 13 26.19 29.76 0.27
CA ALA A 13 24.73 29.84 0.37
C ALA A 13 23.97 28.65 -0.25
N LEU A 14 24.62 27.52 -0.54
CA LEU A 14 23.98 26.33 -1.10
C LEU A 14 24.58 25.11 -0.39
N THR A 15 23.85 24.52 0.56
CA THR A 15 23.81 23.06 0.89
C THR A 15 23.24 22.75 2.30
N LEU A 16 22.22 23.49 2.77
CA LEU A 16 21.45 23.06 3.96
C LEU A 16 19.95 22.91 3.65
N ALA A 17 19.61 22.64 2.38
CA ALA A 17 18.29 22.12 2.03
C ALA A 17 18.30 20.59 2.21
N GLY A 18 18.45 20.13 3.46
CA GLY A 18 17.88 18.84 3.83
C GLY A 18 16.37 19.03 3.82
N CYS A 19 15.75 18.96 2.64
CA CYS A 19 14.30 19.00 2.53
C CYS A 19 13.77 17.89 3.44
N GLY A 20 12.92 18.22 4.42
CA GLY A 20 12.30 17.25 5.32
C GLY A 20 11.30 16.32 4.62
N SER A 21 11.41 16.23 3.30
CA SER A 21 10.61 15.40 2.43
C SER A 21 11.41 14.89 1.24
N ARG A 22 10.94 13.80 0.66
CA ARG A 22 11.37 13.26 -0.63
C ARG A 22 10.15 13.05 -1.51
N THR A 23 10.32 13.04 -2.82
CA THR A 23 9.21 12.80 -3.75
C THR A 23 9.58 11.74 -4.78
N ALA A 24 8.57 11.08 -5.32
CA ALA A 24 8.69 10.14 -6.42
C ALA A 24 7.50 10.30 -7.37
N THR A 25 7.77 10.20 -8.67
CA THR A 25 6.79 10.36 -9.74
C THR A 25 6.60 9.02 -10.46
N PHE A 26 5.36 8.69 -10.79
CA PHE A 26 4.92 7.40 -11.33
C PHE A 26 4.20 7.61 -12.68
N PRO A 27 4.94 7.84 -13.77
CA PRO A 27 4.34 8.01 -15.09
C PRO A 27 3.74 6.70 -15.59
N GLY A 28 2.66 6.80 -16.38
CA GLY A 28 1.99 5.64 -16.98
C GLY A 28 0.90 5.00 -16.12
N TYR A 29 0.80 5.40 -14.85
CA TYR A 29 -0.24 4.91 -13.93
C TYR A 29 -1.27 6.01 -13.65
N SER A 30 -2.50 5.59 -13.39
CA SER A 30 -3.61 6.47 -13.00
C SER A 30 -3.60 6.78 -11.49
N ASP A 31 -4.26 7.87 -11.10
CA ASP A 31 -4.36 8.25 -9.68
C ASP A 31 -4.91 7.12 -8.78
N PRO A 32 -5.95 6.36 -9.18
CA PRO A 32 -6.43 5.23 -8.39
C PRO A 32 -5.40 4.11 -8.21
N GLU A 33 -4.61 3.80 -9.25
CA GLU A 33 -3.57 2.76 -9.18
C GLU A 33 -2.47 3.17 -8.20
N VAL A 34 -1.97 4.41 -8.34
CA VAL A 34 -0.92 4.94 -7.45
C VAL A 34 -1.44 5.05 -6.01
N TRP A 35 -2.68 5.50 -5.78
CA TRP A 35 -3.28 5.53 -4.45
C TRP A 35 -3.39 4.13 -3.82
N ASN A 36 -3.88 3.15 -4.59
CA ASN A 36 -4.01 1.79 -4.10
C ASN A 36 -2.65 1.19 -3.74
N ALA A 37 -1.63 1.41 -4.59
CA ALA A 37 -0.26 1.00 -4.31
C ALA A 37 0.26 1.67 -3.01
N MET A 38 0.03 2.97 -2.83
CA MET A 38 0.44 3.69 -1.61
C MET A 38 -0.13 3.03 -0.34
N VAL A 39 -1.43 2.71 -0.37
CA VAL A 39 -2.09 2.06 0.77
C VAL A 39 -1.53 0.65 1.00
N THR A 40 -1.26 -0.12 -0.06
CA THR A 40 -0.70 -1.47 0.04
C THR A 40 0.69 -1.46 0.67
N VAL A 41 1.61 -0.61 0.19
CA VAL A 41 2.97 -0.48 0.75
C VAL A 41 2.92 0.00 2.20
N ALA A 42 2.03 0.93 2.53
CA ALA A 42 1.91 1.45 3.89
C ALA A 42 1.48 0.36 4.88
N LYS A 43 0.52 -0.48 4.48
CA LYS A 43 -0.07 -1.53 5.34
C LYS A 43 0.81 -2.78 5.46
N ASN A 44 1.54 -3.13 4.41
CA ASN A 44 2.31 -4.38 4.33
C ASN A 44 3.80 -4.10 4.06
N PRO A 45 4.51 -3.42 4.97
CA PRO A 45 5.92 -3.16 4.77
C PRO A 45 6.74 -4.42 5.06
N GLU A 46 7.69 -4.72 4.17
CA GLU A 46 8.65 -5.82 4.34
C GLU A 46 10.06 -5.26 4.60
N TYR A 47 10.81 -5.95 5.46
CA TYR A 47 12.18 -5.59 5.84
C TYR A 47 13.03 -6.87 6.00
N ASP A 48 14.27 -6.82 5.54
CA ASP A 48 15.19 -7.97 5.62
C ASP A 48 15.67 -8.25 7.06
N ASP A 49 15.94 -7.20 7.83
CA ASP A 49 16.67 -7.27 9.10
C ASP A 49 15.93 -6.62 10.27
N TRP A 50 14.67 -6.24 10.07
CA TRP A 50 13.79 -5.66 11.08
C TRP A 50 12.46 -6.39 11.16
N PHE A 51 11.94 -6.56 12.37
CA PHE A 51 10.58 -7.00 12.59
C PHE A 51 9.68 -5.80 12.85
N VAL A 52 8.55 -5.76 12.14
CA VAL A 52 7.48 -4.78 12.38
C VAL A 52 6.71 -5.22 13.62
N PHE A 53 6.91 -4.52 14.72
CA PHE A 53 6.23 -4.83 15.98
C PHE A 53 4.83 -4.18 16.02
N GLU A 54 4.73 -2.92 15.58
CA GLU A 54 3.46 -2.21 15.42
C GLU A 54 3.48 -1.39 14.12
N ASN A 55 2.36 -1.35 13.40
CA ASN A 55 2.17 -0.58 12.17
C ASN A 55 0.77 0.05 12.15
N GLU A 56 0.66 1.29 12.59
CA GLU A 56 -0.59 2.05 12.56
C GLU A 56 -0.61 2.90 11.28
N VAL A 57 -1.65 2.72 10.47
CA VAL A 57 -1.82 3.38 9.17
C VAL A 57 -3.18 4.04 9.11
N TRP A 58 -3.21 5.36 8.97
CA TRP A 58 -4.43 6.13 8.75
C TRP A 58 -4.45 6.70 7.35
N THR A 59 -5.48 6.35 6.58
CA THR A 59 -5.65 6.81 5.20
C THR A 59 -6.75 7.85 5.11
N ASP A 60 -6.46 8.96 4.44
CA ASP A 60 -7.38 10.04 4.13
C ASP A 60 -7.32 10.32 2.63
N ARG A 61 -8.19 9.65 1.88
CA ARG A 61 -8.20 9.75 0.41
C ARG A 61 -8.60 11.14 -0.09
N PRO A 62 -9.64 11.81 0.45
CA PRO A 62 -9.98 13.16 0.03
C PRO A 62 -8.82 14.16 0.17
N GLU A 63 -8.02 14.04 1.22
CA GLU A 63 -6.85 14.89 1.43
C GLU A 63 -5.56 14.32 0.80
N GLY A 64 -5.64 13.15 0.15
CA GLY A 64 -4.49 12.48 -0.47
C GLY A 64 -3.40 12.10 0.53
N ARG A 65 -3.73 11.80 1.78
CA ARG A 65 -2.75 11.62 2.86
C ARG A 65 -2.80 10.20 3.45
N ILE A 66 -1.63 9.67 3.78
CA ILE A 66 -1.47 8.50 4.63
C ILE A 66 -0.52 8.86 5.77
N GLU A 67 -1.01 8.82 7.00
CA GLU A 67 -0.18 8.98 8.20
C GLU A 67 0.22 7.59 8.71
N ILE A 68 1.50 7.42 9.04
CA ILE A 68 2.07 6.13 9.44
C ILE A 68 2.85 6.30 10.73
N HIS A 69 2.48 5.51 11.74
CA HIS A 69 3.30 5.28 12.93
C HIS A 69 3.78 3.84 12.93
N ARG A 70 5.09 3.65 12.98
CA ARG A 70 5.70 2.32 12.91
C ARG A 70 6.69 2.11 14.03
N PHE A 71 6.62 0.94 14.65
CA PHE A 71 7.58 0.48 15.63
C PHE A 71 8.29 -0.76 15.10
N LEU A 72 9.62 -0.65 14.96
CA LEU A 72 10.49 -1.70 14.47
C LEU A 72 11.38 -2.21 15.61
N ARG A 73 11.67 -3.51 15.59
CA ARG A 73 12.62 -4.15 16.50
C ARG A 73 13.51 -5.13 15.75
N ARG A 74 14.78 -5.19 16.13
CA ARG A 74 15.69 -6.26 15.72
C ARG A 74 16.62 -6.66 16.86
N ASP A 75 17.12 -7.89 16.81
CA ASP A 75 18.16 -8.36 17.71
C ASP A 75 19.43 -8.62 16.89
N LEU A 76 20.48 -7.82 17.13
CA LEU A 76 21.76 -7.96 16.44
C LEU A 76 22.66 -8.91 17.21
N VAL A 77 23.07 -10.00 16.55
CA VAL A 77 24.02 -10.96 17.11
C VAL A 77 25.37 -10.78 16.41
N ARG A 78 26.40 -10.42 17.18
CA ARG A 78 27.78 -10.36 16.70
C ARG A 78 28.58 -11.49 17.34
N VAL A 79 29.44 -12.15 16.56
CA VAL A 79 30.25 -13.27 17.05
C VAL A 79 31.09 -12.82 18.26
N GLY A 80 30.99 -13.54 19.37
CA GLY A 80 31.72 -13.24 20.60
C GLY A 80 31.16 -12.07 21.41
N SER A 81 29.94 -11.62 21.14
CA SER A 81 29.23 -10.60 21.92
C SER A 81 27.81 -11.06 22.26
N ASP A 82 27.26 -10.52 23.33
CA ASP A 82 25.86 -10.73 23.66
C ASP A 82 24.94 -10.08 22.61
N PRO A 83 23.75 -10.67 22.33
CA PRO A 83 22.76 -10.07 21.45
C PRO A 83 22.37 -8.66 21.91
N GLU A 84 22.32 -7.73 20.97
CA GLU A 84 21.94 -6.34 21.20
C GLU A 84 20.54 -6.08 20.61
N ARG A 85 19.56 -5.79 21.48
CA ARG A 85 18.24 -5.38 21.02
C ARG A 85 18.24 -3.94 20.57
N GLN A 86 17.74 -3.69 19.36
CA GLN A 86 17.56 -2.36 18.80
C GLN A 86 16.08 -2.11 18.47
N GLU A 87 15.67 -0.87 18.65
CA GLU A 87 14.29 -0.41 18.55
C GLU A 87 14.25 0.92 17.82
N GLU A 88 13.34 1.05 16.85
CA GLU A 88 13.11 2.29 16.12
C GLU A 88 11.63 2.63 16.04
N ARG A 89 11.31 3.90 16.30
CA ARG A 89 9.94 4.44 16.19
C ARG A 89 9.93 5.54 15.15
N TRP A 90 9.12 5.34 14.12
CA TRP A 90 9.00 6.25 12.99
C TRP A 90 7.60 6.82 12.93
N LYS A 91 7.52 8.13 12.71
CA LYS A 91 6.30 8.86 12.38
C LYS A 91 6.52 9.64 11.10
N PHE A 92 5.74 9.33 10.08
CA PHE A 92 5.89 9.93 8.77
C PHE A 92 4.59 9.92 7.99
N GLU A 93 4.54 10.75 6.97
CA GLU A 93 3.41 10.92 6.07
C GLU A 93 3.81 10.59 4.64
N ILE A 94 2.87 9.98 3.92
CA ILE A 94 2.88 9.90 2.47
C ILE A 94 1.73 10.76 1.92
N ALA A 95 2.04 11.74 1.09
CA ALA A 95 1.08 12.66 0.47
C ALA A 95 1.02 12.45 -1.05
N PHE A 96 -0.18 12.36 -1.59
CA PHE A 96 -0.45 12.37 -3.02
C PHE A 96 -0.51 13.82 -3.50
N LEU A 97 0.41 14.23 -4.37
CA LEU A 97 0.58 15.64 -4.74
C LEU A 97 -0.30 16.10 -5.92
N ASN A 98 -1.13 15.21 -6.48
CA ASN A 98 -2.10 15.50 -7.54
C ASN A 98 -1.47 16.23 -8.75
N THR A 99 -0.31 15.77 -9.20
CA THR A 99 0.37 16.25 -10.41
C THR A 99 0.11 15.31 -11.58
N ASP A 100 0.37 15.78 -12.81
CA ASP A 100 0.39 14.94 -14.01
C ASP A 100 1.82 14.94 -14.60
N PRO A 101 2.55 13.80 -14.60
CA PRO A 101 2.16 12.48 -14.08
C PRO A 101 2.04 12.41 -12.54
N PRO A 102 1.34 11.40 -11.97
CA PRO A 102 1.13 11.27 -10.53
C PRO A 102 2.43 11.30 -9.73
N THR A 103 2.49 12.16 -8.72
CA THR A 103 3.64 12.31 -7.83
C THR A 103 3.20 12.17 -6.38
N ILE A 104 4.01 11.48 -5.58
CA ILE A 104 3.81 11.34 -4.15
C ILE A 104 5.00 11.97 -3.40
N GLY A 105 4.75 12.44 -2.18
CA GLY A 105 5.74 12.95 -1.26
C GLY A 105 5.80 12.12 0.02
N PHE A 106 7.00 11.82 0.48
CA PHE A 106 7.29 11.27 1.80
C PHE A 106 7.76 12.42 2.69
N SER A 107 7.23 12.56 3.90
CA SER A 107 7.72 13.56 4.86
C SER A 107 7.82 13.02 6.28
N ALA A 108 8.85 13.44 7.01
CA ALA A 108 9.00 13.06 8.41
C ALA A 108 8.07 13.91 9.29
N ARG A 109 7.38 13.29 10.24
CA ARG A 109 6.47 13.96 11.19
C ARG A 109 7.07 14.20 12.57
N GLN A 110 8.38 13.94 12.74
CA GLN A 110 9.11 14.08 13.99
C GLN A 110 10.30 15.04 13.87
N ILE A 111 10.58 15.78 14.95
CA ILE A 111 11.64 16.81 15.00
C ILE A 111 13.03 16.18 14.88
N ALA A 112 13.27 15.09 15.62
CA ALA A 112 14.49 14.31 15.52
C ALA A 112 14.27 13.20 14.48
N VAL A 113 14.65 13.48 13.23
CA VAL A 113 14.56 12.53 12.12
C VAL A 113 15.68 11.49 12.25
N PRO A 114 15.37 10.21 12.46
CA PRO A 114 16.38 9.16 12.50
C PRO A 114 17.06 9.08 11.14
N ALA A 115 18.38 8.88 11.11
CA ALA A 115 19.14 8.77 9.86
C ALA A 115 18.58 7.68 8.92
N HIS A 116 17.97 6.64 9.50
CA HIS A 116 17.39 5.50 8.81
C HIS A 116 16.03 5.81 8.16
N LEU A 117 15.31 6.86 8.59
CA LEU A 117 14.00 7.20 8.03
C LEU A 117 14.07 7.60 6.55
N TRP A 118 15.21 8.10 6.08
CA TRP A 118 15.37 8.38 4.66
C TRP A 118 15.57 7.13 3.81
N ARG A 119 16.10 6.05 4.40
CA ARG A 119 16.12 4.74 3.74
C ARG A 119 14.70 4.17 3.64
N GLU A 120 13.86 4.45 4.63
CA GLU A 120 12.44 4.10 4.57
C GLU A 120 11.72 4.79 3.41
N ALA A 121 12.02 6.06 3.13
CA ALA A 121 11.47 6.74 1.95
C ALA A 121 11.88 6.05 0.64
N ASP A 122 13.16 5.68 0.51
CA ASP A 122 13.67 5.00 -0.68
C ASP A 122 13.02 3.61 -0.86
N ARG A 123 12.95 2.82 0.23
CA ARG A 123 12.28 1.52 0.27
C ARG A 123 10.82 1.64 -0.14
N TYR A 124 10.09 2.60 0.44
CA TYR A 124 8.68 2.82 0.12
C TYR A 124 8.48 3.10 -1.37
N PHE A 125 9.32 3.94 -1.98
CA PHE A 125 9.25 4.22 -3.41
C PHE A 125 9.65 3.02 -4.28
N GLU A 126 10.56 2.18 -3.82
CA GLU A 126 10.93 0.93 -4.50
C GLU A 126 9.78 -0.07 -4.49
N ASP A 127 9.14 -0.28 -3.34
CA ASP A 127 7.96 -1.15 -3.20
C ASP A 127 6.80 -0.66 -4.08
N MET A 128 6.58 0.66 -4.14
CA MET A 128 5.59 1.26 -5.04
C MET A 128 5.85 0.88 -6.51
N ARG A 129 7.11 0.97 -6.96
CA ARG A 129 7.48 0.59 -8.33
C ARG A 129 7.33 -0.91 -8.56
N SER A 130 7.65 -1.73 -7.56
CA SER A 130 7.48 -3.18 -7.63
C SER A 130 6.00 -3.55 -7.80
N ILE A 131 5.12 -3.01 -6.95
CA ILE A 131 3.67 -3.29 -7.02
C ILE A 131 3.07 -2.79 -8.33
N LEU A 132 3.38 -1.56 -8.74
CA LEU A 132 2.84 -1.00 -9.98
C LEU A 132 3.39 -1.72 -11.23
N GLY A 133 4.66 -2.13 -11.21
CA GLY A 133 5.26 -2.92 -12.28
C GLY A 133 4.75 -4.36 -12.34
N VAL A 134 4.27 -4.92 -11.22
CA VAL A 134 3.53 -6.20 -11.18
C VAL A 134 2.10 -6.00 -11.67
N ALA A 135 1.45 -4.88 -11.34
CA ALA A 135 0.10 -4.58 -11.82
C ALA A 135 0.04 -4.51 -13.36
N ASP A 136 1.08 -4.01 -14.02
CA ASP A 136 1.20 -4.06 -15.50
C ASP A 136 1.16 -5.49 -16.08
N LEU A 137 1.49 -6.51 -15.28
CA LEU A 137 1.51 -7.92 -15.70
C LEU A 137 0.19 -8.65 -15.43
N GLU A 138 -0.71 -8.10 -14.60
CA GLU A 138 -2.00 -8.72 -14.26
C GLU A 138 -3.17 -8.23 -15.14
N ILE A 139 -2.98 -7.20 -15.98
CA ILE A 139 -4.02 -6.72 -16.93
C ILE A 139 -4.02 -7.58 -18.22
N VAL A 140 -4.18 -8.89 -18.08
CA VAL A 140 -4.62 -9.80 -19.15
C VAL A 140 -5.62 -10.81 -18.57
N GLU A 141 -6.63 -10.33 -17.86
CA GLU A 141 -7.84 -11.10 -17.63
C GLU A 141 -9.07 -10.22 -17.86
N THR A 142 -9.31 -9.90 -19.13
CA THR A 142 -10.65 -9.53 -19.59
C THR A 142 -11.58 -10.71 -19.33
N VAL A 143 -12.23 -10.72 -18.18
CA VAL A 143 -13.41 -11.54 -17.95
C VAL A 143 -14.52 -10.96 -18.84
N GLU A 144 -14.70 -11.56 -20.01
CA GLU A 144 -15.91 -11.33 -20.81
C GLU A 144 -17.11 -11.82 -20.00
N VAL A 145 -17.82 -10.89 -19.38
CA VAL A 145 -19.12 -11.16 -18.77
C VAL A 145 -20.08 -11.48 -19.91
N SER A 146 -20.24 -12.76 -20.20
CA SER A 146 -21.31 -13.23 -21.07
C SER A 146 -22.64 -12.95 -20.37
N GLU A 147 -23.53 -12.21 -21.03
CA GLU A 147 -24.91 -12.00 -20.58
C GLU A 147 -25.57 -13.37 -20.36
N VAL A 148 -25.84 -13.71 -19.09
CA VAL A 148 -26.67 -14.86 -18.76
C VAL A 148 -28.11 -14.46 -19.07
N GLU A 149 -28.64 -15.01 -20.15
CA GLU A 149 -30.04 -14.92 -20.52
C GLU A 149 -30.88 -15.55 -19.40
N VAL A 150 -31.63 -14.71 -18.67
CA VAL A 150 -32.55 -15.16 -17.61
C VAL A 150 -33.73 -15.84 -18.28
N ILE A 151 -33.73 -17.17 -18.30
CA ILE A 151 -34.90 -17.95 -18.69
C ILE A 151 -35.86 -17.92 -17.50
N ASP A 152 -36.97 -17.19 -17.63
CA ASP A 152 -38.10 -17.26 -16.70
C ASP A 152 -38.60 -18.70 -16.66
N ALA A 153 -38.25 -19.44 -15.61
CA ALA A 153 -38.82 -20.74 -15.34
C ALA A 153 -40.23 -20.55 -14.77
N GLU A 154 -41.25 -20.86 -15.56
CA GLU A 154 -42.62 -21.02 -15.05
C GLU A 154 -42.63 -22.11 -13.97
N PRO A 155 -43.33 -21.91 -12.83
CA PRO A 155 -43.35 -22.90 -11.77
C PRO A 155 -44.17 -24.13 -12.21
N ASP A 156 -43.51 -25.26 -12.38
CA ASP A 156 -44.17 -26.57 -12.53
C ASP A 156 -45.05 -26.84 -11.30
N VAL A 157 -46.36 -26.89 -11.52
CA VAL A 157 -47.33 -27.32 -10.53
C VAL A 157 -47.13 -28.82 -10.32
N VAL A 158 -46.50 -29.19 -9.20
CA VAL A 158 -46.42 -30.58 -8.76
C VAL A 158 -47.82 -31.02 -8.34
N GLU A 159 -48.50 -31.75 -9.22
CA GLU A 159 -49.75 -32.44 -8.91
C GLU A 159 -49.44 -33.56 -7.91
N LEU A 160 -49.74 -33.31 -6.62
CA LEU A 160 -49.60 -34.32 -5.57
C LEU A 160 -50.68 -35.38 -5.79
N ASP A 161 -50.27 -36.52 -6.31
CA ASP A 161 -51.10 -37.71 -6.46
C ASP A 161 -51.72 -38.04 -5.09
N SER A 162 -53.05 -38.02 -5.01
CA SER A 162 -53.77 -38.30 -3.77
C SER A 162 -53.48 -39.74 -3.32
N PRO A 163 -53.20 -40.00 -2.03
CA PRO A 163 -52.95 -41.36 -1.58
C PRO A 163 -54.18 -42.24 -1.84
N PRO A 164 -54.00 -43.49 -2.29
CA PRO A 164 -55.13 -44.37 -2.56
C PRO A 164 -55.94 -44.58 -1.27
N ALA A 165 -57.26 -44.48 -1.40
CA ALA A 165 -58.19 -44.79 -0.32
C ALA A 165 -58.00 -46.24 0.12
N VAL A 166 -57.61 -46.45 1.37
CA VAL A 166 -57.56 -47.78 2.00
C VAL A 166 -59.00 -48.19 2.31
N ASP A 167 -59.50 -49.17 1.56
CA ASP A 167 -60.77 -49.83 1.82
C ASP A 167 -60.66 -50.68 3.10
N LEU A 168 -61.42 -50.31 4.13
CA LEU A 168 -61.40 -50.94 5.47
C LEU A 168 -62.45 -52.05 5.63
N ASN A 169 -62.84 -52.74 4.55
CA ASN A 169 -63.82 -53.83 4.59
C ASN A 169 -63.28 -55.20 4.14
N VAL A 170 -62.20 -55.66 4.77
CA VAL A 170 -61.92 -57.10 4.85
C VAL A 170 -61.81 -57.49 6.32
N ILE A 171 -62.89 -58.06 6.84
CA ILE A 171 -63.01 -58.69 8.15
C ILE A 171 -63.09 -60.22 7.92
N ASP A 172 -62.56 -60.96 8.90
CA ASP A 172 -62.72 -62.40 9.24
C ASP A 172 -61.71 -63.41 8.64
N ASP A 173 -60.87 -63.95 9.54
CA ASP A 173 -61.17 -65.23 10.23
C ASP A 173 -60.81 -65.12 11.73
#